data_AF-A0A420ZCN0-F1
#
_entry.id   AF-A0A420ZCN0-F1
#
_cell.length_a   1.000
_cell.length_b   1.000
_cell.length_c   1.000
_cell.angle_alpha   90.00
_cell.angle_beta   90.00
_cell.angle_gamma   90.00
#
_symmetry.space_group_name_H-M   'P 1'
#
loop_
_entity.id
_entity.type
_entity.pdbx_description
1 polymer ?
#
loop_
_entity_poly.entity_id
_entity_poly.type
_entity_poly.pdbx_seq_one_letter_code
_entity_poly.pdbx_strand_id
1 'polypeptide(L)' 'MYPHGSGRKDGLLDPVRGLKRKGEKQMSYPEPTTPRPGLDQLGEWLAEGGCEATDGCWVEPDGTCPHGHPSWALVLGFV' A
#
# COMPACT_ATOMS: atom_id res chain seq x y z
N MET A 1 34.65 47.92 11.36
CA MET A 1 34.02 46.61 11.60
C MET A 1 32.96 46.35 10.53
N TYR A 2 33.31 45.69 9.43
CA TYR A 2 32.50 44.77 8.59
C TYR A 2 33.48 43.99 7.67
N PRO A 3 33.13 42.78 7.19
CA PRO A 3 34.09 41.67 7.02
C PRO A 3 34.40 41.30 5.55
N HIS A 4 35.61 40.79 5.30
CA HIS A 4 36.00 40.00 4.12
C HIS A 4 36.84 38.83 4.68
N GLY A 5 36.48 37.54 4.59
CA GLY A 5 35.95 36.76 3.48
C GLY A 5 37.08 35.90 2.92
N SER A 6 37.10 34.58 3.17
CA SER A 6 37.93 33.61 2.42
C SER A 6 37.53 32.17 2.75
N GLY A 7 36.79 31.55 1.84
CA GLY A 7 36.24 30.20 1.98
C GLY A 7 37.23 29.06 1.75
N ARG A 8 36.80 27.88 2.21
CA ARG A 8 37.21 26.55 1.73
C ARG A 8 35.92 25.70 1.77
N LYS A 9 35.36 25.34 0.60
CA LYS A 9 35.22 23.95 0.09
C LYS A 9 35.11 22.95 1.24
N ASP A 10 33.98 22.26 1.42
CA ASP A 10 33.60 21.17 0.53
C ASP A 10 32.07 21.07 0.32
N GLY A 11 31.67 21.14 -0.95
CA GLY A 11 30.34 20.71 -1.37
C GLY A 11 30.27 19.19 -1.37
N LEU A 12 30.00 18.58 -0.22
CA LEU A 12 29.45 17.23 -0.19
C LEU A 12 27.93 17.34 -0.34
N LEU A 13 27.55 17.49 -1.60
CA LEU A 13 26.26 17.06 -2.09
C LEU A 13 26.12 15.57 -1.78
N ASP A 14 25.21 15.21 -0.88
CA ASP A 14 24.65 13.86 -0.84
C ASP A 14 23.18 13.96 -1.31
N PRO A 15 22.87 14.03 -2.62
CA PRO A 15 21.52 13.78 -3.08
C PRO A 15 21.34 12.27 -3.14
N VAL A 16 21.33 11.60 -1.99
CA VAL A 16 20.86 10.22 -1.91
C VAL A 16 19.36 10.22 -2.11
N ARG A 17 19.00 10.20 -3.40
CA ARG A 17 17.84 9.52 -3.96
C ARG A 17 16.56 9.76 -3.16
N GLY A 18 15.84 10.80 -3.60
CA GLY A 18 14.39 10.83 -3.51
C GLY A 18 13.82 9.58 -4.19
N LEU A 19 13.72 8.49 -3.42
CA LEU A 19 13.00 7.29 -3.77
C LEU A 19 11.51 7.64 -3.68
N LYS A 20 10.95 8.28 -4.72
CA LYS A 20 9.51 8.25 -4.93
C LYS A 20 9.17 6.80 -5.23
N ARG A 21 8.83 6.03 -4.18
CA ARG A 21 8.32 4.68 -4.31
C ARG A 21 7.12 4.73 -5.25
N LYS A 22 7.29 4.07 -6.40
CA LYS A 22 6.27 3.90 -7.42
C LYS A 22 5.14 3.03 -6.87
N GLY A 23 3.90 3.45 -7.13
CA GLY A 23 2.83 2.50 -7.39
C GLY A 23 1.94 2.13 -6.20
N GLU A 24 1.46 3.10 -5.44
CA GLU A 24 0.19 2.91 -4.73
C GLU A 24 -0.91 3.16 -5.76
N LYS A 25 -1.38 2.09 -6.41
CA LYS A 25 -2.62 2.15 -7.21
C LYS A 25 -3.67 2.80 -6.31
N GLN A 26 -4.14 3.99 -6.68
CA GLN A 26 -5.34 4.58 -6.09
C GLN A 26 -6.50 3.67 -6.43
N MET A 27 -6.71 2.66 -5.61
CA MET A 27 -7.93 1.91 -5.59
C MET A 27 -8.99 2.82 -4.97
N SER A 28 -10.06 3.09 -5.71
CA SER A 28 -11.14 4.02 -5.33
C SER A 28 -12.00 3.51 -4.16
N TYR A 29 -11.45 2.59 -3.36
CA TYR A 29 -12.14 1.88 -2.32
C TYR A 29 -11.97 2.58 -0.96
N PRO A 30 -12.96 2.45 -0.07
CA PRO A 30 -12.86 2.92 1.31
C PRO A 30 -11.66 2.31 2.04
N GLU A 31 -11.19 3.01 3.08
CA GLU A 31 -10.07 2.54 3.90
C GLU A 31 -10.39 1.18 4.54
N PRO A 32 -9.41 0.27 4.63
CA PRO A 32 -9.63 -1.04 5.25
C PRO A 32 -9.91 -0.91 6.75
N THR A 33 -11.03 -1.47 7.19
CA THR A 33 -11.42 -1.58 8.60
C THR A 33 -10.76 -2.79 9.28
N THR A 34 -10.43 -3.85 8.51
CA THR A 34 -9.77 -5.06 9.02
C THR A 34 -8.26 -5.03 8.80
N PRO A 35 -7.47 -5.72 9.64
CA PRO A 35 -6.04 -5.86 9.41
C PRO A 35 -5.77 -6.69 8.15
N ARG A 36 -4.68 -6.36 7.46
CA ARG A 36 -4.23 -7.12 6.28
C ARG A 36 -3.96 -8.58 6.67
N PRO A 37 -4.59 -9.56 5.99
CA PRO A 37 -4.33 -10.97 6.22
C PRO A 37 -2.92 -11.36 5.77
N GLY A 38 -2.38 -12.42 6.38
CA GLY A 38 -1.19 -13.10 5.87
C GLY A 38 -1.46 -13.79 4.53
N LEU A 39 -0.41 -14.12 3.80
CA LEU A 39 -0.53 -14.86 2.53
C LEU A 39 -1.14 -16.25 2.71
N ASP A 40 -0.83 -16.90 3.84
CA ASP A 40 -1.36 -18.22 4.22
C ASP A 40 -2.89 -18.18 4.40
N GLN A 41 -3.36 -17.24 5.24
CA GLN A 41 -4.78 -17.00 5.47
C GLN A 41 -5.54 -16.64 4.19
N LEU A 42 -4.93 -15.82 3.32
CA LEU A 42 -5.53 -15.49 2.04
C LEU A 42 -5.64 -16.72 1.12
N GLY A 43 -4.62 -17.58 1.13
CA GLY A 43 -4.61 -18.83 0.38
C GLY A 43 -5.71 -19.79 0.83
N GLU A 44 -5.95 -19.90 2.13
CA GLU A 44 -7.05 -20.69 2.70
C GLU A 44 -8.40 -20.19 2.20
N TRP A 45 -8.66 -18.88 2.25
CA TRP A 45 -9.92 -18.30 1.76
C TRP A 45 -10.13 -18.56 0.26
N LEU A 46 -9.10 -18.32 -0.55
CA LEU A 46 -9.14 -18.59 -2.00
C LEU A 46 -9.40 -20.07 -2.29
N ALA A 47 -8.85 -20.99 -1.48
CA ALA A 47 -9.11 -22.42 -1.60
C ALA A 47 -10.55 -22.81 -1.20
N GLU A 48 -11.15 -22.10 -0.23
CA GLU A 48 -12.56 -22.23 0.12
C GLU A 48 -13.51 -21.60 -0.94
N GLY A 49 -12.97 -20.83 -1.90
CA GLY A 49 -13.73 -20.18 -2.96
C GLY A 49 -14.35 -18.85 -2.55
N GLY A 50 -13.84 -18.21 -1.50
CA GLY A 50 -14.27 -16.89 -1.05
C GLY A 50 -13.10 -16.02 -0.61
N CYS A 51 -13.38 -14.80 -0.20
CA CYS A 51 -12.37 -13.94 0.42
C CYS A 51 -13.03 -12.96 1.36
N GLU A 52 -12.40 -12.70 2.49
CA GLU A 52 -12.82 -11.60 3.34
C GLU A 52 -12.53 -10.26 2.64
N ALA A 53 -13.50 -9.35 2.70
CA ALA A 53 -13.35 -7.96 2.31
C ALA A 53 -12.52 -7.19 3.33
N THR A 54 -12.04 -6.01 2.94
CA THR A 54 -11.32 -5.10 3.85
C THR A 54 -12.16 -4.59 5.03
N ASP A 55 -13.45 -4.94 5.09
CA ASP A 55 -14.39 -4.61 6.17
C ASP A 55 -14.77 -5.84 7.03
N GLY A 56 -14.27 -7.03 6.70
CA GLY A 56 -14.63 -8.28 7.40
C GLY A 56 -15.84 -9.00 6.82
N CYS A 57 -16.40 -8.50 5.71
CA CYS A 57 -17.52 -9.14 5.02
C CYS A 57 -17.02 -10.29 4.13
N TRP A 58 -17.68 -11.44 4.14
CA TRP A 58 -17.35 -12.54 3.23
C TRP A 58 -17.91 -12.26 1.85
N VAL A 59 -17.04 -12.19 0.85
CA VAL A 59 -17.41 -11.90 -0.54
C VAL A 59 -16.70 -12.86 -1.50
N GLU A 60 -17.11 -12.82 -2.76
CA GLU A 60 -16.34 -13.47 -3.82
C GLU A 60 -14.93 -12.88 -3.90
N PRO A 61 -13.91 -13.67 -4.28
CA PRO A 61 -12.53 -13.19 -4.32
C PRO A 61 -12.28 -12.05 -5.30
N ASP A 62 -13.09 -11.92 -6.36
CA ASP A 62 -13.07 -10.76 -7.29
C ASP A 62 -14.14 -9.71 -6.94
N GLY A 63 -14.88 -9.93 -5.86
CA GLY A 63 -16.06 -9.17 -5.50
C GLY A 63 -15.78 -7.95 -4.64
N THR A 64 -16.78 -7.06 -4.62
CA THR A 64 -16.89 -5.96 -3.65
C THR A 64 -18.12 -6.23 -2.78
N CYS A 65 -18.02 -5.97 -1.48
CA CYS A 65 -19.13 -6.15 -0.54
C CYS A 65 -20.22 -5.08 -0.76
N PRO A 66 -21.45 -5.27 -0.25
CA PRO A 66 -22.52 -4.27 -0.36
C PRO A 66 -22.19 -2.92 0.31
N HIS A 67 -21.19 -2.87 1.19
CA HIS A 67 -20.68 -1.63 1.79
C HIS A 67 -19.63 -0.91 0.92
N GLY A 68 -19.26 -1.47 -0.24
CA GLY A 68 -18.29 -0.88 -1.18
C GLY A 68 -16.83 -1.23 -0.90
N HIS A 69 -16.55 -2.13 0.04
CA HIS A 69 -15.20 -2.60 0.32
C HIS A 69 -14.82 -3.80 -0.58
N PRO A 70 -13.64 -3.77 -1.22
CA PRO A 70 -13.16 -4.85 -2.06
C PRO A 70 -12.71 -6.05 -1.22
N SER A 71 -12.65 -7.22 -1.84
CA SER A 71 -11.97 -8.40 -1.29
C SER A 71 -10.48 -8.12 -1.04
N TRP A 72 -9.89 -8.76 -0.02
CA TRP A 72 -8.45 -8.72 0.18
C TRP A 72 -7.68 -9.29 -1.01
N ALA A 73 -8.22 -10.29 -1.71
CA ALA A 73 -7.61 -10.86 -2.90
C ALA A 73 -7.46 -9.84 -4.04
N LEU A 74 -8.47 -8.99 -4.27
CA LEU A 74 -8.45 -7.92 -5.26
C LEU A 74 -7.46 -6.81 -4.84
N VAL A 75 -7.49 -6.40 -3.56
CA VAL A 75 -6.57 -5.38 -3.02
C VAL A 75 -5.10 -5.81 -3.16
N LEU A 76 -4.85 -7.10 -2.92
CA LEU A 76 -3.50 -7.67 -2.98
C LEU A 76 -3.10 -8.12 -4.39
N GLY A 77 -4.02 -8.12 -5.36
CA GLY A 77 -3.78 -8.44 -6.77
C GLY A 77 -3.57 -9.92 -7.05
N PHE A 78 -4.27 -10.80 -6.33
CA PHE A 78 -4.27 -12.26 -6.57
C PHE A 78 -5.30 -12.71 -7.61
N VAL A 79 -6.25 -11.84 -7.92
CA VAL A 79 -7.27 -11.94 -8.99
C VAL A 79 -7.29 -10.61 -9.73
#